data_AF-A0AAR2JZE0-F1
#
_entry.id   AF-A0AAR2JZE0-F1
#
_cell.length_a   1.000
_cell.length_b   1.000
_cell.length_c   1.000
_cell.angle_alpha   90.00
_cell.angle_beta   90.00
_cell.angle_gamma   90.00
#
_symmetry.space_group_name_H-M   'P 1'
#
loop_
_entity.id
_entity.type
_entity.pdbx_description
1 polymer ?
#
loop_
_entity_poly.entity_id
_entity_poly.type
_entity_poly.pdbx_seq_one_letter_code
_entity_poly.pdbx_strand_id
1 'polypeptide(L)'
;MELMGKVDRTEVIRSSISPVFSKVFTVDYYFEEVQRLRFELHDISSNHNGLKEADFLGSMECTLGQIVSQRKLSKALLKQGNTSGKSSITVTAEELSGNHDYVELAFSAKKLDDKDFFSKSDPFLEIFRVNDDGTGSLVHRTETIMNNLNPVWKSFKVSLNTLCSGDQERELKCTVWDWDSNGKHDFIGEYQTTFKEMKAAMEGKQIQWECINPKYQVKKKNYRNSGVVMLTQCKIIKMHSFLDYIMGGCQIQFTVAIDFTASNGDPRNSCSLHYIHPYQPNEYLKALVAVGEICQDYDSDKMFPAFGFGAQIPPDFKVSHDFAVNFDEDNPECAGIQGVVEAYQNCLPKIQLYGPTNIAPIIQKVANSASEEMHTKEAMEYFILLILTDGVITDMADTREAIVHASHLPMSVIIVGVGNADFSDMQMLDGDDGILRSPKGEPVLRDIVQFVPFRNFKHASPAALAKSVLAEVPNQVVDYYNNKGIKPKCLSDFESSRAFSP
;
A
#
# COMPACT_ATOMS: atom_id res chain seq x y z
N MET A 1 -15.16 29.11 -5.67
CA MET A 1 -16.30 28.21 -5.92
C MET A 1 -15.74 26.92 -6.47
N GLU A 2 -15.65 25.88 -5.65
CA GLU A 2 -15.40 24.53 -6.16
C GLU A 2 -16.59 24.14 -7.03
N LEU A 3 -16.34 23.74 -8.28
CA LEU A 3 -17.36 23.25 -9.19
C LEU A 3 -17.79 21.86 -8.71
N MET A 4 -18.96 21.76 -8.08
CA MET A 4 -19.54 20.45 -7.73
C MET A 4 -20.15 19.81 -8.98
N GLY A 5 -19.51 18.75 -9.48
CA GLY A 5 -20.06 17.90 -10.52
C GLY A 5 -20.98 16.84 -9.93
N LYS A 6 -22.19 16.70 -10.47
CA LYS A 6 -23.07 15.58 -10.09
C LYS A 6 -22.48 14.28 -10.64
N VAL A 7 -22.13 13.35 -9.73
CA VAL A 7 -21.59 12.03 -10.08
C VAL A 7 -22.71 11.07 -10.52
N ASP A 8 -23.72 10.85 -9.67
CA ASP A 8 -24.84 9.94 -9.97
C ASP A 8 -26.07 10.27 -9.08
N ARG A 9 -27.11 9.44 -9.08
CA ARG A 9 -28.33 9.57 -8.27
C ARG A 9 -28.92 8.19 -7.97
N THR A 10 -29.44 8.01 -6.74
CA THR A 10 -30.24 6.83 -6.38
C THR A 10 -31.62 6.82 -7.04
N GLU A 11 -32.32 5.69 -6.92
CA GLU A 11 -33.75 5.60 -7.15
C GLU A 11 -34.57 6.41 -6.13
N VAL A 12 -35.84 6.67 -6.45
CA VAL A 12 -36.79 7.33 -5.54
C VAL A 12 -37.54 6.28 -4.73
N ILE A 13 -37.43 6.34 -3.41
CA ILE A 13 -38.19 5.48 -2.49
C ILE A 13 -39.47 6.20 -2.05
N ARG A 14 -40.63 5.63 -2.37
CA ARG A 14 -41.93 6.23 -2.03
C ARG A 14 -42.32 5.92 -0.59
N SER A 15 -42.88 6.91 0.10
CA SER A 15 -43.55 6.75 1.40
C SER A 15 -42.66 6.13 2.50
N SER A 16 -41.41 6.57 2.62
CA SER A 16 -40.47 6.09 3.65
C SER A 16 -39.82 7.24 4.42
N ILE A 17 -39.73 7.09 5.74
CA ILE A 17 -38.99 7.98 6.66
C ILE A 17 -37.58 7.46 6.98
N SER A 18 -37.23 6.28 6.48
CA SER A 18 -35.91 5.64 6.63
C SER A 18 -35.59 4.87 5.35
N PRO A 19 -35.41 5.57 4.21
CA PRO A 19 -35.19 4.92 2.93
C PRO A 19 -33.86 4.16 2.93
N VAL A 20 -33.89 2.93 2.40
CA VAL A 20 -32.70 2.14 2.08
C VAL A 20 -32.65 2.03 0.57
N PHE A 21 -31.54 2.47 -0.02
CA PHE A 21 -31.36 2.50 -1.47
C PHE A 21 -30.62 1.24 -1.94
N SER A 22 -30.98 0.77 -3.13
CA SER A 22 -30.42 -0.39 -3.82
C SER A 22 -29.33 -0.01 -4.83
N LYS A 23 -29.36 1.22 -5.36
CA LYS A 23 -28.35 1.71 -6.28
C LYS A 23 -26.97 1.78 -5.60
N VAL A 24 -26.01 1.09 -6.19
CA VAL A 24 -24.59 1.16 -5.82
C VAL A 24 -23.89 2.20 -6.70
N PHE A 25 -23.01 2.99 -6.08
CA PHE A 25 -22.14 3.93 -6.77
C PHE A 25 -20.73 3.35 -6.85
N THR A 26 -20.14 3.37 -8.04
CA THR A 26 -18.73 3.00 -8.24
C THR A 26 -17.91 4.28 -8.32
N VAL A 27 -16.86 4.36 -7.50
CA VAL A 27 -15.95 5.50 -7.44
C VAL A 27 -14.53 4.95 -7.37
N ASP A 28 -13.64 5.47 -8.21
CA ASP A 28 -12.22 5.13 -8.14
C ASP A 28 -11.62 5.73 -6.87
N TYR A 29 -10.80 4.96 -6.18
CA TYR A 29 -10.13 5.38 -4.94
C TYR A 29 -8.66 5.71 -5.21
N TYR A 30 -8.23 6.87 -4.73
CA TYR A 30 -6.85 7.34 -4.78
C TYR A 30 -6.45 7.75 -3.35
N PHE A 31 -5.54 7.00 -2.74
CA PHE A 31 -5.08 7.25 -1.37
C PHE A 31 -4.52 8.66 -1.24
N GLU A 32 -3.80 9.10 -2.27
CA GLU A 32 -3.03 10.32 -2.35
C GLU A 32 -3.85 11.57 -2.74
N GLU A 33 -5.18 11.48 -2.74
CA GLU A 33 -6.08 12.58 -3.07
C GLU A 33 -7.19 12.79 -2.03
N VAL A 34 -7.48 14.06 -1.71
CA VAL A 34 -8.66 14.42 -0.91
C VAL A 34 -9.91 14.38 -1.80
N GLN A 35 -10.52 13.20 -1.92
CA GLN A 35 -11.72 12.99 -2.73
C GLN A 35 -12.99 13.40 -1.97
N ARG A 36 -13.41 14.65 -2.10
CA ARG A 36 -14.60 15.21 -1.43
C ARG A 36 -15.90 14.75 -2.08
N LEU A 37 -16.83 14.27 -1.26
CA LEU A 37 -18.17 13.82 -1.67
C LEU A 37 -19.24 14.62 -0.92
N ARG A 38 -20.27 15.04 -1.66
CA ARG A 38 -21.48 15.67 -1.11
C ARG A 38 -22.69 14.81 -1.46
N PHE A 39 -23.40 14.38 -0.44
CA PHE A 39 -24.66 13.66 -0.55
C PHE A 39 -25.79 14.63 -0.26
N GLU A 40 -26.72 14.77 -1.19
CA GLU A 40 -27.90 15.62 -1.01
C GLU A 40 -29.16 14.77 -0.97
N LEU A 41 -29.97 14.99 0.07
CA LEU A 41 -31.25 14.34 0.22
C LEU A 41 -32.36 15.30 -0.20
N HIS A 42 -33.21 14.83 -1.10
CA HIS A 42 -34.31 15.58 -1.67
C HIS A 42 -35.61 14.77 -1.53
N ASP A 43 -36.67 15.41 -1.05
CA ASP A 43 -38.03 14.86 -1.07
C ASP A 43 -38.71 15.21 -2.40
N ILE A 44 -39.30 14.21 -3.05
CA ILE A 44 -39.85 14.35 -4.40
C ILE A 44 -41.34 14.10 -4.30
N SER A 45 -42.13 15.14 -4.60
CA SER A 45 -43.59 15.03 -4.56
C SER A 45 -44.10 14.02 -5.61
N SER A 46 -45.18 13.31 -5.28
CA SER A 46 -45.78 12.27 -6.12
C SER A 46 -46.21 12.73 -7.52
N ASN A 47 -46.31 14.05 -7.74
CA ASN A 47 -46.84 14.65 -8.95
C ASN A 47 -45.75 14.95 -9.99
N HIS A 48 -44.46 14.86 -9.63
CA HIS A 48 -43.34 15.26 -10.49
C HIS A 48 -42.14 14.30 -10.38
N ASN A 49 -41.58 13.88 -11.52
CA ASN A 49 -40.41 12.98 -11.56
C ASN A 49 -39.05 13.72 -11.59
N GLY A 50 -39.01 15.04 -11.36
CA GLY A 50 -37.83 15.90 -11.58
C GLY A 50 -37.31 16.61 -10.33
N LEU A 51 -36.00 16.89 -10.29
CA LEU A 51 -35.31 17.61 -9.20
C LEU A 51 -35.68 19.10 -9.08
N LYS A 52 -36.33 19.69 -10.09
CA LYS A 52 -36.62 21.14 -10.12
C LYS A 52 -37.64 21.60 -9.07
N GLU A 53 -38.45 20.68 -8.56
CA GLU A 53 -39.52 20.93 -7.58
C GLU A 53 -39.39 20.00 -6.37
N ALA A 54 -38.19 19.45 -6.15
CA ALA A 54 -37.91 18.60 -5.00
C ALA A 54 -37.54 19.46 -3.79
N ASP A 55 -38.05 19.10 -2.61
CA ASP A 55 -37.74 19.79 -1.37
C ASP A 55 -36.39 19.30 -0.83
N PHE A 56 -35.41 20.21 -0.72
CA PHE A 56 -34.10 19.87 -0.16
C PHE A 56 -34.20 19.62 1.34
N LEU A 57 -33.94 18.39 1.77
CA LEU A 57 -34.01 17.97 3.17
C LEU A 57 -32.71 18.25 3.93
N GLY A 58 -31.58 18.25 3.22
CA GLY A 58 -30.26 18.52 3.77
C GLY A 58 -29.15 17.85 2.96
N SER A 59 -27.91 18.16 3.34
CA SER A 59 -26.71 17.55 2.75
C SER A 59 -25.75 17.02 3.80
N MET A 60 -24.97 16.02 3.41
CA MET A 60 -23.82 15.51 4.15
C MET A 60 -22.59 15.68 3.28
N GLU A 61 -21.51 16.22 3.84
CA GLU A 61 -20.20 16.30 3.19
C GLU A 61 -19.17 15.45 3.97
N CYS A 62 -18.36 14.70 3.23
CA CYS A 62 -17.26 13.90 3.75
C CYS A 62 -16.23 13.65 2.64
N THR A 63 -15.11 13.05 2.99
CA THR A 63 -14.15 12.53 2.02
C THR A 63 -14.39 11.04 1.79
N LEU A 64 -13.93 10.52 0.65
CA LEU A 64 -13.91 9.07 0.43
C LEU A 64 -12.99 8.37 1.44
N GLY A 65 -11.87 9.00 1.81
CA GLY A 65 -10.97 8.54 2.87
C GLY A 65 -11.70 8.24 4.18
N GLN A 66 -12.56 9.15 4.65
CA GLN A 66 -13.38 8.94 5.85
C GLN A 66 -14.35 7.77 5.74
N ILE A 67 -14.91 7.53 4.55
CA ILE A 67 -15.84 6.42 4.34
C ILE A 67 -15.08 5.10 4.38
N VAL A 68 -13.93 4.99 3.71
CA VAL A 68 -13.17 3.73 3.65
C VAL A 68 -12.47 3.41 4.96
N SER A 69 -12.01 4.41 5.73
CA SER A 69 -11.38 4.20 7.04
C SER A 69 -12.37 3.72 8.11
N GLN A 70 -13.64 4.09 8.00
CA GLN A 70 -14.69 3.65 8.94
C GLN A 70 -15.53 2.50 8.40
N ARG A 71 -15.44 2.20 7.09
CA ARG A 71 -16.29 1.31 6.29
C ARG A 71 -17.78 1.69 6.24
N LYS A 72 -18.33 2.18 7.34
CA LYS A 72 -19.71 2.64 7.53
C LYS A 72 -19.68 4.00 8.24
N LEU A 73 -19.91 5.06 7.47
CA LEU A 73 -19.95 6.43 7.98
C LEU A 73 -21.40 6.89 8.16
N SER A 74 -21.74 7.42 9.33
CA SER A 74 -23.04 8.05 9.58
C SER A 74 -22.84 9.49 10.05
N LYS A 75 -23.43 10.47 9.35
CA LYS A 75 -23.39 11.88 9.76
C LYS A 75 -24.78 12.51 9.69
N ALA A 76 -25.02 13.48 10.56
CA ALA A 76 -26.22 14.30 10.55
C ALA A 76 -26.29 15.15 9.27
N LEU A 77 -27.51 15.36 8.78
CA LEU A 77 -27.78 16.24 7.65
C LEU A 77 -27.67 17.71 8.06
N LEU A 78 -26.93 18.47 7.27
CA LEU A 78 -26.85 19.92 7.38
C LEU A 78 -27.95 20.56 6.53
N LYS A 79 -28.75 21.45 7.13
CA LYS A 79 -29.74 22.27 6.42
C LYS A 79 -29.13 23.58 5.92
N GLN A 80 -29.87 24.33 5.10
CA GLN A 80 -29.49 25.68 4.71
C GLN A 80 -29.15 26.52 5.96
N GLY A 81 -27.92 27.05 6.01
CA GLY A 81 -27.38 27.78 7.17
C GLY A 81 -26.55 26.94 8.16
N ASN A 82 -26.10 25.74 7.78
CA ASN A 82 -25.22 24.86 8.59
C ASN A 82 -25.79 24.46 9.95
N THR A 83 -27.12 24.41 10.08
CA THR A 83 -27.76 23.88 11.29
C THR A 83 -27.89 22.36 11.19
N SER A 84 -27.43 21.65 12.22
CA SER A 84 -27.50 20.19 12.29
C SER A 84 -28.96 19.75 12.50
N GLY A 85 -29.47 18.92 11.60
CA GLY A 85 -30.80 18.31 11.70
C GLY A 85 -30.82 17.07 12.60
N LYS A 86 -32.02 16.55 12.88
CA LYS A 86 -32.22 15.24 13.56
C LYS A 86 -32.09 14.03 12.62
N SER A 87 -31.96 14.28 11.32
CA SER A 87 -31.88 13.26 10.28
C SER A 87 -30.41 13.02 9.92
N SER A 88 -30.07 11.79 9.52
CA SER A 88 -28.72 11.41 9.13
C SER A 88 -28.71 10.65 7.81
N ILE A 89 -27.55 10.62 7.16
CA ILE A 89 -27.24 9.69 6.08
C ILE A 89 -26.19 8.72 6.61
N THR A 90 -26.37 7.44 6.27
CA THR A 90 -25.35 6.40 6.45
C THR A 90 -24.87 5.91 5.10
N VAL A 91 -23.55 5.86 4.92
CA VAL A 91 -22.89 5.34 3.71
C VAL A 91 -22.01 4.17 4.12
N THR A 92 -22.11 3.07 3.39
CA THR A 92 -21.23 1.90 3.53
C THR A 92 -20.40 1.75 2.27
N ALA A 93 -19.13 1.42 2.41
CA ALA A 93 -18.22 1.12 1.30
C ALA A 93 -17.70 -0.32 1.37
N GLU A 94 -17.46 -0.88 0.19
CA GLU A 94 -16.78 -2.15 -0.02
C GLU A 94 -15.82 -1.98 -1.21
N GLU A 95 -14.65 -2.58 -1.12
CA GLU A 95 -13.71 -2.61 -2.24
C GLU A 95 -14.15 -3.62 -3.29
N LEU A 96 -14.24 -3.18 -4.54
CA LEU A 96 -14.41 -4.05 -5.70
C LEU A 96 -13.03 -4.61 -6.09
N SER A 97 -12.53 -5.59 -5.34
CA SER A 97 -11.17 -6.12 -5.54
C SER A 97 -11.00 -6.88 -6.86
N GLY A 98 -9.83 -6.69 -7.49
CA GLY A 98 -9.29 -7.57 -8.53
C GLY A 98 -8.54 -8.75 -7.92
N ASN A 99 -8.47 -9.88 -8.62
CA ASN A 99 -7.86 -11.11 -8.09
C ASN A 99 -6.31 -11.04 -8.18
N HIS A 100 -5.66 -10.39 -7.21
CA HIS A 100 -4.20 -10.27 -7.09
C HIS A 100 -3.53 -11.45 -6.36
N ASP A 101 -4.31 -12.48 -6.04
CA ASP A 101 -3.84 -13.65 -5.33
C ASP A 101 -2.72 -14.37 -6.09
N TYR A 102 -1.83 -14.98 -5.32
CA TYR A 102 -0.81 -15.89 -5.84
C TYR A 102 -1.24 -17.33 -5.60
N VAL A 103 -0.71 -18.24 -6.41
CA VAL A 103 -0.72 -19.65 -6.10
C VAL A 103 0.70 -20.16 -5.96
N GLU A 104 0.94 -20.88 -4.87
CA GLU A 104 2.14 -21.68 -4.68
C GLU A 104 1.87 -23.11 -5.15
N LEU A 105 2.65 -23.56 -6.12
CA LEU A 105 2.55 -24.87 -6.75
C LEU A 105 3.83 -25.67 -6.52
N ALA A 106 3.71 -26.98 -6.33
CA ALA A 106 4.84 -27.90 -6.39
C ALA A 106 4.45 -29.14 -7.20
N PHE A 107 5.39 -29.64 -7.99
CA PHE A 107 5.18 -30.79 -8.86
C PHE A 107 6.25 -31.86 -8.61
N SER A 108 5.90 -33.09 -8.92
CA SER A 108 6.85 -34.19 -9.07
C SER A 108 6.45 -35.06 -10.24
N ALA A 109 7.36 -35.88 -10.74
CA ALA A 109 7.04 -36.89 -11.73
C ALA A 109 7.56 -38.27 -11.31
N LYS A 110 7.01 -39.31 -11.93
CA LYS A 110 7.42 -40.70 -11.74
C LYS A 110 7.54 -41.43 -13.07
N LYS A 111 8.56 -42.27 -13.17
CA LYS A 111 8.82 -43.14 -14.32
C LYS A 111 8.81 -42.38 -15.65
N LEU A 112 9.47 -41.23 -15.70
CA LEU A 112 9.67 -40.51 -16.96
C LEU A 112 10.44 -41.39 -17.96
N ASP A 113 10.11 -41.25 -19.24
CA ASP A 113 10.87 -41.91 -20.30
C ASP A 113 12.30 -41.36 -20.33
N ASP A 114 13.28 -42.26 -20.30
CA ASP A 114 14.69 -41.93 -20.44
C ASP A 114 15.04 -41.60 -21.91
N LYS A 115 15.70 -40.47 -22.15
CA LYS A 115 16.18 -40.07 -23.49
C LYS A 115 17.68 -40.24 -23.67
N ASP A 116 18.40 -40.49 -22.58
CA ASP A 116 19.84 -40.65 -22.59
C ASP A 116 20.30 -42.09 -22.84
N PHE A 117 21.50 -42.24 -23.39
CA PHE A 117 22.11 -43.55 -23.67
C PHE A 117 22.99 -44.09 -22.54
N PHE A 118 23.63 -43.20 -21.77
CA PHE A 118 24.60 -43.57 -20.72
C PHE A 118 24.31 -42.92 -19.35
N SER A 119 23.28 -42.09 -19.29
CA SER A 119 22.75 -41.40 -18.11
C SER A 119 21.25 -41.64 -18.04
N LYS A 120 20.61 -41.05 -17.04
CA LYS A 120 19.16 -40.85 -17.06
C LYS A 120 18.88 -39.44 -17.52
N SER A 121 17.69 -39.22 -18.08
CA SER A 121 17.19 -37.87 -18.34
C SER A 121 17.34 -36.91 -17.15
N ASP A 122 17.58 -35.65 -17.51
CA ASP A 122 17.72 -34.44 -16.72
C ASP A 122 16.42 -33.57 -16.85
N PRO A 123 15.29 -33.97 -16.25
CA PRO A 123 14.01 -33.35 -16.58
C PRO A 123 13.76 -31.95 -15.98
N PHE A 124 13.09 -31.11 -16.76
CA PHE A 124 12.43 -29.88 -16.31
C PHE A 124 11.00 -29.78 -16.86
N LEU A 125 10.14 -29.03 -16.16
CA LEU A 125 8.74 -28.79 -16.50
C LEU A 125 8.55 -27.33 -16.93
N GLU A 126 7.77 -27.13 -17.98
CA GLU A 126 7.25 -25.82 -18.41
C GLU A 126 5.73 -25.81 -18.37
N ILE A 127 5.18 -24.69 -17.91
CA ILE A 127 3.73 -24.44 -17.86
C ILE A 127 3.42 -23.25 -18.75
N PHE A 128 2.52 -23.43 -19.70
CA PHE A 128 2.04 -22.39 -20.60
C PHE A 128 0.57 -22.11 -20.37
N ARG A 129 0.19 -20.84 -20.30
CA ARG A 129 -1.20 -20.40 -20.38
C ARG A 129 -1.61 -20.31 -21.84
N VAL A 130 -2.72 -20.95 -22.21
CA VAL A 130 -3.30 -20.82 -23.56
C VAL A 130 -4.11 -19.52 -23.64
N ASN A 131 -3.71 -18.65 -24.55
CA ASN A 131 -4.37 -17.39 -24.85
C ASN A 131 -5.59 -17.60 -25.76
N ASP A 132 -6.45 -16.59 -25.88
CA ASP A 132 -7.69 -16.67 -26.68
C ASP A 132 -7.44 -16.89 -28.18
N ASP A 133 -6.25 -16.51 -28.66
CA ASP A 133 -5.79 -16.75 -30.03
C ASP A 133 -5.13 -18.13 -30.23
N GLY A 134 -5.11 -18.97 -29.19
CA GLY A 134 -4.51 -20.30 -29.18
C GLY A 134 -2.98 -20.30 -28.99
N THR A 135 -2.35 -19.14 -28.85
CA THR A 135 -0.91 -19.06 -28.54
C THR A 135 -0.63 -19.39 -27.07
N GLY A 136 0.56 -19.90 -26.77
CA GLY A 136 0.98 -20.20 -25.40
C GLY A 136 1.88 -19.10 -24.83
N SER A 137 1.56 -18.61 -23.63
CA SER A 137 2.46 -17.75 -22.84
C SER A 137 3.15 -18.57 -21.77
N LEU A 138 4.49 -18.57 -21.71
CA LEU A 138 5.22 -19.27 -20.66
C LEU A 138 4.92 -18.62 -19.30
N VAL A 139 4.34 -19.40 -18.40
CA VAL A 139 4.00 -18.99 -17.03
C VAL A 139 5.15 -19.27 -16.08
N HIS A 140 5.72 -20.47 -16.17
CA HIS A 140 6.82 -20.89 -15.30
C HIS A 140 7.63 -22.02 -15.94
N ARG A 141 8.93 -22.06 -15.63
CA ARG A 141 9.84 -23.16 -15.92
C ARG A 141 10.55 -23.56 -14.62
N THR A 142 10.50 -24.83 -14.27
CA THR A 142 11.18 -25.37 -13.07
C THR A 142 12.68 -25.44 -13.27
N GLU A 143 13.43 -25.70 -12.20
CA GLU A 143 14.81 -26.14 -12.33
C GLU A 143 14.92 -27.49 -13.05
N THR A 144 16.10 -27.73 -13.63
CA THR A 144 16.50 -29.04 -14.16
C THR A 144 17.00 -29.93 -13.03
N ILE A 145 16.50 -31.16 -12.95
CA ILE A 145 16.98 -32.17 -12.00
C ILE A 145 17.81 -33.21 -12.74
N MET A 146 19.12 -33.24 -12.48
CA MET A 146 20.02 -34.12 -13.21
C MET A 146 19.81 -35.60 -12.87
N ASN A 147 19.84 -36.45 -13.89
CA ASN A 147 19.91 -37.90 -13.85
C ASN A 147 18.78 -38.55 -13.02
N ASN A 148 17.54 -38.12 -13.26
CA ASN A 148 16.41 -38.50 -12.41
C ASN A 148 15.10 -38.67 -13.19
N LEU A 149 14.61 -39.91 -13.29
CA LEU A 149 13.31 -40.23 -13.88
C LEU A 149 12.11 -40.06 -12.92
N ASN A 150 12.37 -39.64 -11.68
CA ASN A 150 11.36 -39.38 -10.65
C ASN A 150 11.62 -38.02 -9.95
N PRO A 151 11.69 -36.92 -10.70
CA PRO A 151 12.03 -35.61 -10.18
C PRO A 151 10.99 -35.12 -9.16
N VAL A 152 11.46 -34.38 -8.16
CA VAL A 152 10.64 -33.55 -7.27
C VAL A 152 11.18 -32.14 -7.39
N TRP A 153 10.46 -31.28 -8.11
CA TRP A 153 10.88 -29.90 -8.34
C TRP A 153 10.54 -29.01 -7.14
N LYS A 154 11.27 -27.90 -6.98
CA LYS A 154 11.01 -26.89 -5.95
C LYS A 154 9.62 -26.28 -6.13
N SER A 155 9.02 -25.84 -5.02
CA SER A 155 7.80 -25.04 -5.10
C SER A 155 8.10 -23.67 -5.72
N PHE A 156 7.11 -23.10 -6.39
CA PHE A 156 7.18 -21.77 -6.97
C PHE A 156 5.87 -21.03 -6.77
N LYS A 157 5.92 -19.70 -6.81
CA LYS A 157 4.76 -18.81 -6.72
C LYS A 157 4.51 -18.13 -8.07
N VAL A 158 3.24 -18.00 -8.46
CA VAL A 158 2.82 -17.24 -9.64
C VAL A 158 1.48 -16.56 -9.38
N SER A 159 1.26 -15.37 -9.92
CA SER A 159 -0.04 -14.68 -9.77
C SER A 159 -1.15 -15.44 -10.51
N LEU A 160 -2.38 -15.42 -10.01
CA LEU A 160 -3.53 -16.03 -10.70
C LEU A 160 -3.79 -15.40 -12.06
N ASN A 161 -3.49 -14.11 -12.24
CA ASN A 161 -3.59 -13.44 -13.53
C ASN A 161 -2.55 -13.96 -14.53
N THR A 162 -1.30 -14.14 -14.12
CA THR A 162 -0.27 -14.74 -14.98
C THR A 162 -0.61 -16.19 -15.31
N LEU A 163 -1.07 -16.97 -14.33
CA LEU A 163 -1.40 -18.38 -14.52
C LEU A 163 -2.60 -18.56 -15.46
N CYS A 164 -3.73 -17.90 -15.19
CA CYS A 164 -4.99 -18.20 -15.85
C CYS A 164 -5.84 -16.96 -16.22
N SER A 165 -5.28 -15.76 -16.13
CA SER A 165 -5.98 -14.48 -16.43
C SER A 165 -7.28 -14.31 -15.63
N GLY A 166 -7.33 -14.84 -14.40
CA GLY A 166 -8.54 -14.85 -13.57
C GLY A 166 -9.60 -15.88 -13.95
N ASP A 167 -9.48 -16.53 -15.11
CA ASP A 167 -10.37 -17.60 -15.57
C ASP A 167 -9.84 -18.96 -15.12
N GLN A 168 -10.48 -19.56 -14.12
CA GLN A 168 -10.04 -20.83 -13.54
C GLN A 168 -10.20 -22.02 -14.50
N GLU A 169 -11.01 -21.88 -15.56
CA GLU A 169 -11.20 -22.92 -16.58
C GLU A 169 -10.27 -22.76 -17.78
N ARG A 170 -9.48 -21.67 -17.80
CA ARG A 170 -8.49 -21.45 -18.86
C ARG A 170 -7.49 -22.60 -18.92
N GLU A 171 -7.27 -23.07 -20.14
CA GLU A 171 -6.39 -24.19 -20.41
C GLU A 171 -4.93 -23.85 -20.14
N LEU A 172 -4.27 -24.76 -19.43
CA LEU A 172 -2.84 -24.77 -19.19
C LEU A 172 -2.22 -25.95 -19.94
N LYS A 173 -1.22 -25.66 -20.76
CA LYS A 173 -0.41 -26.68 -21.43
C LYS A 173 0.89 -26.87 -20.67
N CYS A 174 1.13 -28.09 -20.23
CA CYS A 174 2.33 -28.45 -19.48
C CYS A 174 3.22 -29.37 -20.31
N THR A 175 4.51 -29.09 -20.38
CA THR A 175 5.47 -29.89 -21.17
C THR A 175 6.67 -30.26 -20.31
N VAL A 176 7.08 -31.53 -20.36
CA VAL A 176 8.26 -32.06 -19.70
C VAL A 176 9.33 -32.33 -20.75
N TRP A 177 10.52 -31.84 -20.48
CA TRP A 177 11.68 -31.90 -21.36
C TRP A 177 12.87 -32.50 -20.65
N ASP A 178 13.74 -33.15 -21.41
CA ASP A 178 15.07 -33.55 -21.00
C ASP A 178 16.07 -32.44 -21.35
N TRP A 179 16.83 -31.97 -20.37
CA TRP A 179 17.81 -30.91 -20.61
C TRP A 179 19.06 -31.46 -21.31
N ASP A 180 19.59 -30.66 -22.22
CA ASP A 180 20.75 -31.01 -23.04
C ASP A 180 21.69 -29.81 -23.09
N SER A 181 22.98 -30.05 -22.85
CA SER A 181 24.01 -29.01 -22.86
C SER A 181 24.18 -28.29 -24.21
N ASN A 182 23.73 -28.91 -25.30
CA ASN A 182 23.75 -28.32 -26.65
C ASN A 182 22.56 -27.38 -26.94
N GLY A 183 21.64 -27.22 -25.99
CA GLY A 183 20.44 -26.36 -26.09
C GLY A 183 19.26 -26.96 -26.89
N LYS A 184 19.39 -28.18 -27.41
CA LYS A 184 18.32 -28.91 -28.12
C LYS A 184 17.70 -29.96 -27.21
N HIS A 185 16.94 -29.50 -26.24
CA HIS A 185 16.27 -30.33 -25.24
C HIS A 185 15.34 -31.37 -25.88
N ASP A 186 15.42 -32.61 -25.40
CA ASP A 186 14.60 -33.71 -25.91
C ASP A 186 13.21 -33.73 -25.26
N PHE A 187 12.17 -33.79 -26.10
CA PHE A 187 10.79 -33.79 -25.61
C PHE A 187 10.42 -35.12 -24.95
N ILE A 188 10.05 -35.09 -23.67
CA ILE A 188 9.57 -36.26 -22.93
C ILE A 188 8.08 -36.44 -23.19
N GLY A 189 7.25 -35.45 -22.85
CA GLY A 189 5.81 -35.50 -23.08
C GLY A 189 5.07 -34.24 -22.61
N GLU A 190 3.76 -34.19 -22.84
CA GLU A 190 2.87 -33.09 -22.49
C GLU A 190 1.58 -33.58 -21.86
N TYR A 191 0.89 -32.67 -21.17
CA TYR A 191 -0.47 -32.83 -20.69
C TYR A 191 -1.17 -31.47 -20.63
N GLN A 192 -2.50 -31.49 -20.58
CA GLN A 192 -3.33 -30.29 -20.42
C GLN A 192 -4.05 -30.35 -19.08
N THR A 193 -4.30 -29.20 -18.48
CA THR A 193 -5.05 -29.07 -17.23
C THR A 193 -5.64 -27.66 -17.10
N THR A 194 -6.29 -27.36 -16.00
CA THR A 194 -6.84 -26.04 -15.66
C THR A 194 -6.56 -25.73 -14.19
N PHE A 195 -6.58 -24.45 -13.81
CA PHE A 195 -6.44 -24.11 -12.40
C PHE A 195 -7.61 -24.64 -11.55
N LYS A 196 -8.83 -24.73 -12.12
CA LYS A 196 -9.99 -25.37 -11.49
C LYS A 196 -9.71 -26.82 -11.10
N GLU A 197 -9.04 -27.58 -11.96
CA GLU A 197 -8.62 -28.95 -11.65
C GLU A 197 -7.54 -28.99 -10.57
N MET A 198 -6.51 -28.14 -10.66
CA MET A 198 -5.44 -28.06 -9.67
C MET A 198 -5.97 -27.74 -8.26
N LYS A 199 -6.96 -26.84 -8.15
CA LYS A 199 -7.59 -26.48 -6.87
C LYS A 199 -8.20 -27.66 -6.14
N ALA A 200 -8.60 -28.72 -6.84
CA ALA A 200 -9.13 -29.91 -6.21
C ALA A 200 -8.09 -30.61 -5.30
N ALA A 201 -6.78 -30.33 -5.48
CA ALA A 201 -5.73 -30.76 -4.55
C ALA A 201 -5.86 -30.11 -3.16
N MET A 202 -6.38 -28.89 -3.08
CA MET A 202 -6.63 -28.20 -1.80
C MET A 202 -7.73 -28.88 -0.98
N GLU A 203 -8.61 -29.66 -1.63
CA GLU A 203 -9.65 -30.46 -1.00
C GLU A 203 -9.15 -31.87 -0.62
N GLY A 204 -7.84 -32.12 -0.71
CA GLY A 204 -7.22 -33.41 -0.41
C GLY A 204 -7.29 -34.44 -1.53
N LYS A 205 -7.74 -34.08 -2.75
CA LYS A 205 -7.70 -34.99 -3.90
C LYS A 205 -6.27 -35.10 -4.43
N GLN A 206 -5.85 -36.31 -4.78
CA GLN A 206 -4.58 -36.50 -5.46
C GLN A 206 -4.74 -36.14 -6.94
N ILE A 207 -3.98 -35.15 -7.41
CA ILE A 207 -4.03 -34.68 -8.80
C ILE A 207 -2.78 -35.16 -9.54
N GLN A 208 -3.01 -35.87 -10.65
CA GLN A 208 -1.95 -36.43 -11.47
C GLN A 208 -2.38 -36.53 -12.94
N TRP A 209 -1.42 -36.36 -13.84
CA TRP A 209 -1.63 -36.42 -15.28
C TRP A 209 -0.65 -37.38 -15.92
N GLU A 210 -1.15 -38.17 -16.87
CA GLU A 210 -0.28 -38.97 -17.72
C GLU A 210 0.49 -38.04 -18.66
N CYS A 211 1.81 -38.15 -18.66
CA CYS A 211 2.67 -37.38 -19.56
C CYS A 211 2.68 -38.07 -20.93
N ILE A 212 2.20 -37.40 -21.97
CA ILE A 212 1.99 -38.01 -23.28
C ILE A 212 2.98 -37.47 -24.31
N ASN A 213 3.67 -38.36 -25.01
CA ASN A 213 4.44 -38.03 -26.19
C ASN A 213 3.62 -38.34 -27.45
N PRO A 214 3.12 -37.33 -28.19
CA PRO A 214 2.28 -37.57 -29.37
C PRO A 214 2.99 -38.39 -30.45
N LYS A 215 4.31 -38.24 -30.60
CA LYS A 215 5.10 -39.03 -31.56
C LYS A 215 5.12 -40.51 -31.16
N TYR A 216 5.18 -40.83 -29.87
CA TYR A 216 5.17 -42.21 -29.40
C TYR A 216 3.79 -42.85 -29.43
N GLN A 217 2.71 -42.09 -29.18
CA GLN A 217 1.35 -42.60 -29.34
C GLN A 217 1.10 -43.15 -30.76
N VAL A 218 1.64 -42.48 -31.78
CA VAL A 218 1.51 -42.92 -33.18
C VAL A 218 2.47 -44.07 -33.50
N LYS A 219 3.71 -44.03 -33.00
CA LYS A 219 4.79 -44.94 -33.42
C LYS A 219 4.87 -46.26 -32.62
N LYS A 220 4.49 -46.27 -31.34
CA LYS A 220 4.71 -47.39 -30.43
C LYS A 220 3.38 -48.11 -30.13
N LYS A 221 3.24 -49.36 -30.60
CA LYS A 221 2.00 -50.17 -30.48
C LYS A 221 1.45 -50.36 -29.06
N ASN A 222 2.31 -50.38 -28.03
CA ASN A 222 1.93 -50.63 -26.63
C ASN A 222 2.25 -49.43 -25.71
N TYR A 223 2.34 -48.23 -26.28
CA TYR A 223 2.61 -47.03 -25.50
C TYR A 223 1.43 -46.65 -24.60
N ARG A 224 1.72 -46.35 -23.33
CA ARG A 224 0.73 -45.86 -22.37
C ARG A 224 0.98 -44.39 -22.09
N ASN A 225 2.14 -44.07 -21.53
CA ASN A 225 2.58 -42.72 -21.22
C ASN A 225 4.13 -42.68 -21.17
N SER A 226 4.68 -41.48 -21.06
CA SER A 226 6.11 -41.18 -20.89
C SER A 226 6.39 -40.79 -19.43
N GLY A 227 5.64 -41.40 -18.50
CA GLY A 227 5.63 -41.09 -17.08
C GLY A 227 4.35 -40.40 -16.62
N VAL A 228 4.28 -40.12 -15.31
CA VAL A 228 3.14 -39.46 -14.66
C VAL A 228 3.65 -38.24 -13.90
N VAL A 229 3.02 -37.10 -14.11
CA VAL A 229 3.28 -35.86 -13.37
C VAL A 229 2.21 -35.69 -12.30
N MET A 230 2.59 -35.30 -11.10
CA MET A 230 1.72 -35.16 -9.93
C MET A 230 1.86 -33.76 -9.36
N LEU A 231 0.73 -33.12 -9.04
CA LEU A 231 0.70 -31.89 -8.26
C LEU A 231 0.81 -32.25 -6.78
N THR A 232 1.94 -31.93 -6.16
CA THR A 232 2.21 -32.26 -4.76
C THR A 232 1.78 -31.16 -3.80
N GLN A 233 1.69 -29.92 -4.28
CA GLN A 233 1.20 -28.78 -3.51
C GLN A 233 0.42 -27.83 -4.41
N CYS A 234 -0.74 -27.38 -3.92
CA CYS A 234 -1.48 -26.25 -4.45
C CYS A 234 -1.97 -25.43 -3.28
N LYS A 235 -1.50 -24.20 -3.15
CA LYS A 235 -1.89 -23.30 -2.06
C LYS A 235 -2.16 -21.92 -2.62
N ILE A 236 -3.40 -21.45 -2.48
CA ILE A 236 -3.74 -20.06 -2.76
C ILE A 236 -3.19 -19.21 -1.61
N ILE A 237 -2.40 -18.21 -1.97
CA ILE A 237 -1.90 -17.16 -1.08
C ILE A 237 -2.74 -15.93 -1.41
N LYS A 238 -3.71 -15.66 -0.54
CA LYS A 238 -4.55 -14.48 -0.66
C LYS A 238 -3.69 -13.24 -0.43
N MET A 239 -3.71 -12.31 -1.38
CA MET A 239 -3.05 -11.03 -1.25
C MET A 239 -4.08 -9.99 -0.83
N HIS A 240 -3.79 -9.28 0.25
CA HIS A 240 -4.65 -8.23 0.75
C HIS A 240 -4.24 -6.89 0.16
N SER A 241 -5.22 -6.13 -0.31
CA SER A 241 -5.04 -4.77 -0.83
C SER A 241 -4.77 -3.79 0.33
N PHE A 242 -4.40 -2.55 -0.01
CA PHE A 242 -4.32 -1.49 0.98
C PHE A 242 -5.68 -1.22 1.66
N LEU A 243 -6.77 -1.18 0.87
CA LEU A 243 -8.12 -0.96 1.40
C LEU A 243 -8.60 -2.11 2.29
N ASP A 244 -8.20 -3.36 2.02
CA ASP A 244 -8.47 -4.50 2.89
C ASP A 244 -7.94 -4.24 4.32
N TYR A 245 -6.73 -3.67 4.46
CA TYR A 245 -6.15 -3.32 5.75
C TYR A 245 -6.86 -2.12 6.41
N ILE A 246 -7.07 -1.04 5.66
CA ILE A 246 -7.75 0.17 6.17
C ILE A 246 -9.19 -0.14 6.60
N MET A 247 -9.97 -0.82 5.76
CA MET A 247 -11.34 -1.25 6.09
C MET A 247 -11.36 -2.34 7.18
N GLY A 248 -10.24 -3.05 7.37
CA GLY A 248 -10.02 -3.97 8.49
C GLY A 248 -9.72 -3.28 9.81
N GLY A 249 -9.62 -1.95 9.84
CA GLY A 249 -9.37 -1.15 11.04
C GLY A 249 -7.90 -0.80 11.29
N CYS A 250 -7.01 -1.06 10.33
CA CYS A 250 -5.63 -0.56 10.40
C CYS A 250 -5.63 0.97 10.32
N GLN A 251 -4.99 1.62 11.29
CA GLN A 251 -4.82 3.07 11.34
C GLN A 251 -3.47 3.47 10.78
N ILE A 252 -3.40 4.66 10.20
CA ILE A 252 -2.16 5.26 9.74
C ILE A 252 -1.71 6.30 10.77
N GLN A 253 -0.68 5.95 11.53
CA GLN A 253 -0.08 6.80 12.56
C GLN A 253 0.88 7.81 11.92
N PHE A 254 0.45 9.07 11.80
CA PHE A 254 1.19 10.09 11.06
C PHE A 254 2.01 11.00 11.99
N THR A 255 3.34 10.90 11.88
CA THR A 255 4.30 11.72 12.63
C THR A 255 5.00 12.72 11.70
N VAL A 256 5.16 13.96 12.17
CA VAL A 256 5.85 15.03 11.43
C VAL A 256 7.18 15.36 12.10
N ALA A 257 8.24 15.49 11.31
CA ALA A 257 9.55 15.95 11.73
C ALA A 257 9.98 17.16 10.89
N ILE A 258 10.29 18.27 11.56
CA ILE A 258 10.61 19.54 10.93
C ILE A 258 12.06 19.92 11.20
N ASP A 259 12.80 20.15 10.14
CA ASP A 259 14.16 20.68 10.20
C ASP A 259 14.13 22.13 10.72
N PHE A 260 14.90 22.41 11.76
CA PHE A 260 15.13 23.73 12.32
C PHE A 260 16.62 24.08 12.34
N THR A 261 17.39 23.58 11.39
CA THR A 261 18.81 23.91 11.24
C THR A 261 19.02 25.31 10.69
N ALA A 262 20.21 25.87 10.95
CA ALA A 262 20.60 27.23 10.60
C ALA A 262 20.75 27.45 9.08
N SER A 263 20.86 26.40 8.27
CA SER A 263 20.83 26.49 6.80
C SER A 263 19.56 27.17 6.27
N ASN A 264 18.45 27.03 7.00
CA ASN A 264 17.18 27.66 6.67
C ASN A 264 17.20 29.20 6.76
N GLY A 265 18.21 29.77 7.42
CA GLY A 265 18.35 31.21 7.65
C GLY A 265 17.42 31.76 8.75
N ASP A 266 17.76 32.93 9.28
CA ASP A 266 17.03 33.59 10.37
C ASP A 266 15.54 33.78 10.02
N PRO A 267 14.59 33.19 10.78
CA PRO A 267 13.15 33.25 10.50
C PRO A 267 12.55 34.66 10.45
N ARG A 268 13.27 35.67 10.97
CA ARG A 268 12.86 37.08 10.91
C ARG A 268 13.15 37.72 9.56
N ASN A 269 14.00 37.10 8.75
CA ASN A 269 14.38 37.56 7.42
C ASN A 269 13.43 36.96 6.36
N SER A 270 12.96 37.78 5.43
CA SER A 270 12.07 37.35 4.33
C SER A 270 12.70 36.33 3.37
N CYS A 271 14.03 36.19 3.38
CA CYS A 271 14.72 35.16 2.59
C CYS A 271 14.82 33.80 3.29
N SER A 272 14.44 33.68 4.57
CA SER A 272 14.47 32.40 5.29
C SER A 272 13.40 31.45 4.77
N LEU A 273 13.72 30.16 4.73
CA LEU A 273 12.76 29.10 4.41
C LEU A 273 11.69 28.93 5.50
N HIS A 274 11.98 29.38 6.73
CA HIS A 274 11.03 29.43 7.84
C HIS A 274 10.25 30.75 7.94
N TYR A 275 10.47 31.72 7.05
CA TYR A 275 9.80 33.01 7.15
C TYR A 275 8.27 32.87 7.14
N ILE A 276 7.61 33.36 8.19
CA ILE A 276 6.15 33.35 8.31
C ILE A 276 5.58 34.61 7.66
N HIS A 277 5.27 34.52 6.37
CA HIS A 277 4.68 35.64 5.63
C HIS A 277 3.17 35.77 5.92
N PRO A 278 2.63 37.00 6.08
CA PRO A 278 1.23 37.22 6.48
C PRO A 278 0.18 36.75 5.48
N TYR A 279 0.55 36.57 4.20
CA TYR A 279 -0.39 36.20 3.12
C TYR A 279 -0.03 34.92 2.37
N GLN A 280 1.15 34.34 2.62
CA GLN A 280 1.62 33.20 1.83
C GLN A 280 2.37 32.22 2.73
N PRO A 281 1.97 30.94 2.77
CA PRO A 281 2.72 29.95 3.51
C PRO A 281 4.09 29.71 2.88
N ASN A 282 5.08 29.43 3.72
CA ASN A 282 6.40 28.96 3.29
C ASN A 282 6.33 27.51 2.77
N GLU A 283 7.45 26.98 2.26
CA GLU A 283 7.49 25.64 1.65
C GLU A 283 7.21 24.54 2.69
N TYR A 284 7.68 24.69 3.95
CA TYR A 284 7.36 23.77 5.05
C TYR A 284 5.85 23.67 5.30
N LEU A 285 5.17 24.81 5.47
CA LEU A 285 3.72 24.86 5.72
C LEU A 285 2.92 24.30 4.54
N LYS A 286 3.35 24.58 3.30
CA LYS A 286 2.69 24.03 2.10
C LYS A 286 2.81 22.51 2.04
N ALA A 287 3.99 21.95 2.29
CA ALA A 287 4.21 20.51 2.31
C ALA A 287 3.43 19.84 3.45
N LEU A 288 3.51 20.40 4.66
CA LEU A 288 2.81 19.91 5.83
C LEU A 288 1.30 19.81 5.62
N VAL A 289 0.68 20.89 5.12
CA VAL A 289 -0.77 20.92 4.87
C VAL A 289 -1.15 19.97 3.74
N ALA A 290 -0.40 19.95 2.63
CA ALA A 290 -0.72 19.12 1.48
C ALA A 290 -0.74 17.62 1.81
N VAL A 291 0.24 17.14 2.58
CA VAL A 291 0.37 15.72 2.95
C VAL A 291 -0.56 15.40 4.12
N GLY A 292 -0.52 16.22 5.17
CA GLY A 292 -1.28 16.00 6.38
C GLY A 292 -2.79 15.98 6.15
N GLU A 293 -3.31 16.80 5.23
CA GLU A 293 -4.75 16.86 4.96
C GLU A 293 -5.32 15.54 4.45
N ILE A 294 -4.49 14.70 3.83
CA ILE A 294 -4.86 13.37 3.34
C ILE A 294 -4.69 12.33 4.45
N CYS A 295 -3.51 12.30 5.09
CA CYS A 295 -3.19 11.30 6.12
C CYS A 295 -4.17 11.34 7.29
N GLN A 296 -4.66 12.52 7.67
CA GLN A 296 -5.57 12.66 8.81
C GLN A 296 -6.88 11.88 8.69
N ASP A 297 -7.33 11.50 7.48
CA ASP A 297 -8.58 10.75 7.31
C ASP A 297 -8.44 9.25 7.65
N TYR A 298 -7.21 8.78 7.80
CA TYR A 298 -6.83 7.40 8.13
C TYR A 298 -6.34 7.24 9.57
N ASP A 299 -6.37 8.32 10.34
CA ASP A 299 -6.08 8.38 11.76
C ASP A 299 -7.41 8.67 12.51
N SER A 300 -7.70 7.87 13.53
CA SER A 300 -9.00 7.91 14.21
C SER A 300 -9.14 9.01 15.25
N ASP A 301 -8.06 9.35 15.97
CA ASP A 301 -8.07 10.40 16.98
C ASP A 301 -7.58 11.75 16.42
N LYS A 302 -6.88 11.72 15.28
CA LYS A 302 -6.32 12.90 14.61
C LYS A 302 -5.35 13.66 15.50
N MET A 303 -4.63 12.94 16.37
CA MET A 303 -3.60 13.47 17.25
C MET A 303 -2.24 13.16 16.65
N PHE A 304 -1.55 14.17 16.12
CA PHE A 304 -0.33 13.98 15.36
C PHE A 304 0.90 14.38 16.16
N PRO A 305 1.83 13.45 16.46
CA PRO A 305 3.11 13.79 17.03
C PRO A 305 3.91 14.70 16.09
N ALA A 306 4.39 15.82 16.61
CA ALA A 306 5.18 16.78 15.85
C ALA A 306 6.52 17.03 16.53
N PHE A 307 7.61 16.71 15.82
CA PHE A 307 8.97 16.83 16.29
C PHE A 307 9.78 17.83 15.46
N GLY A 308 10.77 18.44 16.09
CA GLY A 308 11.77 19.28 15.43
C GLY A 308 13.16 18.69 15.60
N PHE A 309 14.08 19.02 14.70
CA PHE A 309 15.47 18.59 14.80
C PHE A 309 16.46 19.68 14.36
N GLY A 310 17.68 19.64 14.90
CA GLY A 310 18.77 20.53 14.50
C GLY A 310 18.72 21.93 15.13
N ALA A 311 18.05 22.10 16.25
CA ALA A 311 17.91 23.38 16.95
C ALA A 311 18.34 23.30 18.42
N GLN A 312 18.67 24.46 18.99
CA GLN A 312 18.89 24.62 20.42
C GLN A 312 17.59 25.02 21.11
N ILE A 313 17.19 24.25 22.13
CA ILE A 313 15.87 24.33 22.75
C ILE A 313 15.96 24.93 24.16
N PRO A 314 15.08 25.90 24.53
CA PRO A 314 15.05 26.44 25.89
C PRO A 314 14.71 25.36 26.94
N PRO A 315 15.04 25.57 28.22
CA PRO A 315 15.66 26.77 28.79
C PRO A 315 17.18 26.83 28.66
N ASP A 316 17.84 25.68 28.51
CA ASP A 316 19.30 25.53 28.53
C ASP A 316 19.97 25.57 27.15
N PHE A 317 19.17 25.69 26.07
CA PHE A 317 19.64 25.84 24.68
C PHE A 317 20.62 24.73 24.26
N LYS A 318 20.33 23.50 24.70
CA LYS A 318 21.00 22.31 24.21
C LYS A 318 20.48 21.95 22.83
N VAL A 319 21.38 21.47 21.98
CA VAL A 319 21.04 20.95 20.66
C VAL A 319 20.17 19.71 20.82
N SER A 320 19.05 19.67 20.11
CA SER A 320 18.16 18.51 20.03
C SER A 320 17.91 18.13 18.56
N HIS A 321 17.70 16.84 18.34
CA HIS A 321 17.41 16.24 17.03
C HIS A 321 16.06 15.52 16.97
N ASP A 322 15.21 15.70 17.98
CA ASP A 322 13.92 15.01 18.10
C ASP A 322 12.98 15.64 19.16
N PHE A 323 13.08 16.94 19.42
CA PHE A 323 12.28 17.62 20.45
C PHE A 323 10.82 17.80 20.03
N ALA A 324 9.89 17.81 20.98
CA ALA A 324 8.47 18.07 20.73
C ALA A 324 8.23 19.53 20.34
N VAL A 325 7.62 19.77 19.18
CA VAL A 325 7.38 21.13 18.63
C VAL A 325 6.44 21.94 19.52
N ASN A 326 5.54 21.27 20.24
CA ASN A 326 4.64 21.88 21.21
C ASN A 326 5.32 22.16 22.58
N PHE A 327 6.59 21.76 22.77
CA PHE A 327 7.36 21.78 24.03
C PHE A 327 6.78 20.93 25.17
N ASP A 328 5.96 19.94 24.84
CA ASP A 328 5.49 18.91 25.77
C ASP A 328 6.11 17.56 25.35
N GLU A 329 7.24 17.21 25.97
CA GLU A 329 7.95 15.96 25.66
C GLU A 329 7.20 14.72 26.16
N ASP A 330 6.32 14.88 27.16
CA ASP A 330 5.48 13.79 27.65
C ASP A 330 4.28 13.55 26.73
N ASN A 331 3.84 14.59 26.00
CA ASN A 331 2.78 14.50 25.01
C ASN A 331 3.07 15.37 23.76
N PRO A 332 3.77 14.85 22.75
CA PRO A 332 4.12 15.59 21.53
C PRO A 332 2.94 15.76 20.54
N GLU A 333 1.76 15.27 20.89
CA GLU A 333 0.61 15.22 19.99
C GLU A 333 -0.05 16.60 19.79
N CYS A 334 -0.41 16.87 18.54
CA CYS A 334 -1.11 18.07 18.12
C CYS A 334 -2.47 17.70 17.52
N ALA A 335 -3.53 18.41 17.94
CA ALA A 335 -4.88 18.16 17.47
C ALA A 335 -5.06 18.61 15.99
N GLY A 336 -5.10 17.65 15.08
CA GLY A 336 -5.22 17.90 13.65
C GLY A 336 -3.97 18.53 13.04
N ILE A 337 -3.93 18.59 11.70
CA ILE A 337 -2.84 19.27 10.98
C ILE A 337 -2.79 20.76 11.31
N GLN A 338 -3.95 21.36 11.59
CA GLN A 338 -4.01 22.74 12.05
C GLN A 338 -3.29 22.93 13.40
N GLY A 339 -3.41 21.97 14.33
CA GLY A 339 -2.64 21.97 15.57
C GLY A 339 -1.14 21.87 15.33
N VAL A 340 -0.69 21.04 14.38
CA VAL A 340 0.74 20.95 14.01
C VAL A 340 1.25 22.28 13.43
N VAL A 341 0.45 22.93 12.57
CA VAL A 341 0.77 24.25 11.99
C VAL A 341 0.91 25.30 13.09
N GLU A 342 -0.03 25.34 14.04
CA GLU A 342 0.01 26.26 15.18
C GLU A 342 1.22 26.00 16.08
N ALA A 343 1.51 24.73 16.40
CA ALA A 343 2.68 24.35 17.17
C ALA A 343 3.97 24.81 16.49
N TYR A 344 4.13 24.54 15.18
CA TYR A 344 5.27 24.99 14.39
C TYR A 344 5.48 26.51 14.44
N GLN A 345 4.41 27.28 14.20
CA GLN A 345 4.47 28.75 14.23
C GLN A 345 4.81 29.29 15.62
N ASN A 346 4.32 28.65 16.68
CA ASN A 346 4.59 29.01 18.07
C ASN A 346 5.97 28.57 18.56
N CYS A 347 6.54 27.53 17.95
CA CYS A 347 7.84 26.97 18.26
C CYS A 347 8.98 27.84 17.75
N LEU A 348 8.89 28.21 16.48
CA LEU A 348 9.92 28.90 15.73
C LEU A 348 10.54 30.14 16.42
N PRO A 349 9.80 31.05 17.07
CA PRO A 349 10.40 32.21 17.74
C PRO A 349 11.06 31.91 19.09
N LYS A 350 10.91 30.69 19.63
CA LYS A 350 11.39 30.31 20.97
C LYS A 350 12.69 29.51 20.95
N ILE A 351 13.05 28.94 19.80
CA ILE A 351 14.24 28.12 19.60
C ILE A 351 15.35 28.92 18.92
N GLN A 352 16.57 28.38 18.89
CA GLN A 352 17.65 28.91 18.05
C GLN A 352 18.00 27.88 16.98
N LEU A 353 17.89 28.27 15.70
CA LEU A 353 18.28 27.40 14.59
C LEU A 353 19.78 27.07 14.69
N TYR A 354 20.15 25.80 14.55
CA TYR A 354 21.52 25.36 14.78
C TYR A 354 21.92 24.22 13.82
N GLY A 355 22.63 23.20 14.26
CA GLY A 355 22.98 22.03 13.46
C GLY A 355 23.68 20.97 14.31
N PRO A 356 24.10 19.86 13.72
CA PRO A 356 23.98 19.50 12.30
C PRO A 356 22.56 19.05 11.89
N THR A 357 22.37 18.74 10.60
CA THR A 357 21.15 18.11 10.07
C THR A 357 21.23 16.60 10.28
N ASN A 358 20.86 16.14 11.46
CA ASN A 358 20.83 14.72 11.81
C ASN A 358 19.40 14.21 11.87
N ILE A 359 19.08 13.17 11.08
CA ILE A 359 17.73 12.60 10.99
C ILE A 359 17.63 11.17 11.51
N ALA A 360 18.76 10.50 11.79
CA ALA A 360 18.73 9.16 12.38
C ALA A 360 17.98 9.11 13.72
N PRO A 361 18.11 10.10 14.64
CA PRO A 361 17.40 10.08 15.91
C PRO A 361 15.88 10.04 15.76
N ILE A 362 15.31 10.83 14.84
CA ILE A 362 13.86 10.89 14.65
C ILE A 362 13.32 9.64 13.95
N ILE A 363 14.08 9.06 13.01
CA ILE A 363 13.75 7.76 12.41
C ILE A 363 13.72 6.68 13.49
N GLN A 364 14.73 6.63 14.36
CA GLN A 364 14.82 5.66 15.45
C GLN A 364 13.68 5.84 16.47
N LYS A 365 13.31 7.08 16.80
CA LYS A 365 12.20 7.37 17.71
C LYS A 365 10.89 6.74 17.21
N VAL A 366 10.52 6.97 15.95
CA VAL A 366 9.29 6.40 15.39
C VAL A 366 9.41 4.89 15.14
N ALA A 367 10.60 4.40 14.77
CA ALA A 367 10.87 2.97 14.65
C ALA A 367 10.65 2.23 15.98
N ASN A 368 10.97 2.83 17.12
CA ASN A 368 10.71 2.21 18.43
C ASN A 368 9.21 2.00 18.65
N SER A 369 8.37 2.99 18.35
CA SER A 369 6.90 2.84 18.41
C SER A 369 6.40 1.77 17.43
N ALA A 370 6.88 1.77 16.19
CA ALA A 370 6.52 0.76 15.20
C ALA A 370 6.95 -0.66 15.61
N SER A 371 8.04 -0.80 16.38
CA SER A 371 8.48 -2.09 16.91
C SER A 371 7.50 -2.68 17.93
N GLU A 372 6.78 -1.85 18.69
CA GLU A 372 5.76 -2.32 19.62
C GLU A 372 4.59 -2.98 18.88
N GLU A 373 4.13 -2.34 17.80
CA GLU A 373 3.07 -2.90 16.93
C GLU A 373 3.52 -4.20 16.25
N MET A 374 4.78 -4.33 15.85
CA MET A 374 5.28 -5.59 15.29
C MET A 374 5.06 -6.79 16.23
N HIS A 375 5.06 -6.58 17.56
CA HIS A 375 4.85 -7.65 18.54
C HIS A 375 3.40 -8.09 18.68
N THR A 376 2.42 -7.25 18.30
CA THR A 376 0.99 -7.61 18.34
C THR A 376 0.66 -8.70 17.32
N LYS A 377 1.41 -8.74 16.20
CA LYS A 377 1.15 -9.59 15.03
C LYS A 377 -0.23 -9.35 14.40
N GLU A 378 -0.79 -8.19 14.66
CA GLU A 378 -2.01 -7.70 14.04
C GLU A 378 -1.66 -6.56 13.09
N ALA A 379 -2.61 -6.18 12.22
CA ALA A 379 -2.47 -5.01 11.36
C ALA A 379 -3.35 -3.89 11.93
N MET A 380 -2.95 -3.34 13.08
CA MET A 380 -3.70 -2.31 13.78
C MET A 380 -3.16 -0.93 13.46
N GLU A 381 -1.84 -0.79 13.36
CA GLU A 381 -1.18 0.49 13.17
C GLU A 381 -0.06 0.40 12.14
N TYR A 382 0.03 1.39 11.25
CA TYR A 382 1.15 1.54 10.36
C TYR A 382 1.66 2.97 10.44
N PHE A 383 2.97 3.14 10.64
CA PHE A 383 3.57 4.41 10.97
C PHE A 383 4.09 5.12 9.72
N ILE A 384 3.79 6.40 9.57
CA ILE A 384 4.35 7.26 8.52
C ILE A 384 5.09 8.41 9.20
N LEU A 385 6.39 8.51 8.94
CA LEU A 385 7.20 9.65 9.36
C LEU A 385 7.42 10.59 8.16
N LEU A 386 6.85 11.79 8.20
CA LEU A 386 7.13 12.87 7.26
C LEU A 386 8.26 13.75 7.78
N ILE A 387 9.39 13.77 7.08
CA ILE A 387 10.55 14.62 7.36
C ILE A 387 10.56 15.77 6.35
N LEU A 388 10.54 17.00 6.84
CA LEU A 388 10.72 18.22 6.04
C LEU A 388 12.12 18.76 6.32
N THR A 389 12.96 18.90 5.30
CA THR A 389 14.36 19.37 5.46
C THR A 389 14.81 20.24 4.30
N ASP A 390 15.67 21.23 4.57
CA ASP A 390 16.24 22.10 3.54
C ASP A 390 17.54 21.59 2.93
N GLY A 391 18.10 20.50 3.43
CA GLY A 391 19.15 19.75 2.75
C GLY A 391 20.25 19.17 3.65
N VAL A 392 21.12 18.40 2.97
CA VAL A 392 22.34 17.72 3.42
C VAL A 392 22.24 17.04 4.79
N ILE A 393 21.97 15.74 4.76
CA ILE A 393 22.00 14.89 5.95
C ILE A 393 23.46 14.71 6.38
N THR A 394 23.77 15.09 7.62
CA THR A 394 25.15 15.00 8.15
C THR A 394 25.47 13.61 8.72
N ASP A 395 24.46 12.91 9.26
CA ASP A 395 24.57 11.59 9.87
C ASP A 395 24.19 10.46 8.91
N MET A 396 24.64 10.54 7.65
CA MET A 396 24.22 9.60 6.59
C MET A 396 24.50 8.11 6.94
N ALA A 397 25.59 7.83 7.65
CA ALA A 397 25.90 6.46 8.07
C ALA A 397 24.87 5.91 9.08
N ASP A 398 24.52 6.71 10.08
CA ASP A 398 23.54 6.35 11.11
C ASP A 398 22.12 6.34 10.55
N THR A 399 21.80 7.26 9.64
CA THR A 399 20.54 7.31 8.90
C THR A 399 20.32 6.04 8.09
N ARG A 400 21.35 5.55 7.38
CA ARG A 400 21.30 4.29 6.65
C ARG A 400 21.08 3.09 7.56
N GLU A 401 21.71 3.07 8.74
CA GLU A 401 21.48 2.02 9.74
C GLU A 401 20.05 2.05 10.29
N ALA A 402 19.52 3.25 10.57
CA ALA A 402 18.16 3.46 11.04
C ALA A 402 17.11 3.02 9.99
N ILE A 403 17.31 3.33 8.71
CA ILE A 403 16.42 2.92 7.62
C ILE A 403 16.45 1.40 7.41
N VAL A 404 17.64 0.78 7.43
CA VAL A 404 17.74 -0.69 7.34
C VAL A 404 17.02 -1.37 8.49
N HIS A 405 17.17 -0.85 9.71
CA HIS A 405 16.40 -1.34 10.86
C HIS A 405 14.89 -1.15 10.66
N ALA A 406 14.44 0.06 10.34
CA ALA A 406 13.03 0.40 10.13
C ALA A 406 12.37 -0.40 9.00
N SER A 407 13.14 -0.87 7.99
CA SER A 407 12.60 -1.70 6.90
C SER A 407 11.98 -3.02 7.39
N HIS A 408 12.30 -3.45 8.62
CA HIS A 408 11.73 -4.64 9.23
C HIS A 408 10.41 -4.41 10.00
N LEU A 409 10.00 -3.16 10.17
CA LEU A 409 8.91 -2.69 11.04
C LEU A 409 7.71 -2.16 10.21
N PRO A 410 6.50 -1.98 10.75
CA PRO A 410 5.34 -1.41 10.03
C PRO A 410 5.47 0.11 9.88
N MET A 411 6.45 0.57 9.10
CA MET A 411 6.79 1.99 9.00
C MET A 411 7.21 2.41 7.59
N SER A 412 6.85 3.62 7.19
CA SER A 412 7.36 4.34 6.01
C SER A 412 8.00 5.66 6.44
N VAL A 413 9.01 6.09 5.69
CA VAL A 413 9.71 7.37 5.85
C VAL A 413 9.52 8.18 4.58
N ILE A 414 8.99 9.39 4.72
CA ILE A 414 8.77 10.30 3.61
C ILE A 414 9.65 11.51 3.85
N ILE A 415 10.46 11.89 2.87
CA ILE A 415 11.36 13.05 2.95
C ILE A 415 10.95 14.07 1.89
N VAL A 416 10.57 15.27 2.32
CA VAL A 416 10.29 16.39 1.41
C VAL A 416 11.42 17.41 1.52
N GLY A 417 12.17 17.56 0.43
CA GLY A 417 13.26 18.52 0.33
C GLY A 417 12.75 19.92 -0.01
N VAL A 418 12.88 20.88 0.91
CA VAL A 418 12.50 22.28 0.69
C VAL A 418 13.68 23.14 0.26
N GLY A 419 13.42 24.24 -0.44
CA GLY A 419 14.48 25.12 -0.92
C GLY A 419 15.26 24.55 -2.11
N ASN A 420 16.51 25.01 -2.24
CA ASN A 420 17.32 24.83 -3.46
C ASN A 420 18.66 24.12 -3.23
N ALA A 421 18.86 23.44 -2.09
CA ALA A 421 20.09 22.72 -1.77
C ALA A 421 20.40 21.55 -2.74
N ASP A 422 21.52 20.88 -2.56
CA ASP A 422 21.78 19.60 -3.21
C ASP A 422 21.05 18.48 -2.45
N PHE A 423 20.29 17.66 -3.18
CA PHE A 423 19.50 16.56 -2.63
C PHE A 423 20.01 15.18 -3.06
N SER A 424 21.25 15.09 -3.55
CA SER A 424 21.86 13.83 -3.97
C SER A 424 21.85 12.76 -2.86
N ASP A 425 22.07 13.16 -1.60
CA ASP A 425 22.00 12.24 -0.45
C ASP A 425 20.59 11.67 -0.25
N MET A 426 19.55 12.48 -0.44
CA MET A 426 18.16 12.04 -0.28
C MET A 426 17.72 11.14 -1.42
N GLN A 427 18.16 11.42 -2.65
CA GLN A 427 17.95 10.55 -3.80
C GLN A 427 18.59 9.18 -3.60
N MET A 428 19.75 9.13 -2.94
CA MET A 428 20.38 7.86 -2.56
C MET A 428 19.54 7.05 -1.55
N LEU A 429 18.75 7.70 -0.70
CA LEU A 429 17.90 7.02 0.28
C LEU A 429 16.61 6.45 -0.31
N ASP A 430 16.13 7.02 -1.41
CA ASP A 430 14.83 6.72 -2.07
C ASP A 430 14.75 5.31 -2.70
N GLY A 431 15.84 4.54 -2.72
CA GLY A 431 15.82 3.13 -3.17
C GLY A 431 15.64 2.89 -4.68
N ASP A 432 15.10 3.87 -5.42
CA ASP A 432 14.80 3.80 -6.86
C ASP A 432 16.03 3.45 -7.75
N ASP A 433 17.20 3.98 -7.40
CA ASP A 433 18.46 3.76 -8.13
C ASP A 433 19.26 2.54 -7.63
N GLY A 434 18.72 1.78 -6.66
CA GLY A 434 19.31 0.54 -6.17
C GLY A 434 19.06 0.26 -4.69
N ILE A 435 19.40 -0.98 -4.28
CA ILE A 435 19.14 -1.44 -2.90
C ILE A 435 20.04 -0.69 -1.90
N LEU A 436 19.41 0.14 -1.06
CA LEU A 436 20.07 0.81 0.06
C LEU A 436 20.67 -0.22 1.02
N ARG A 437 21.89 0.05 1.51
CA ARG A 437 22.61 -0.82 2.44
C ARG A 437 23.04 -0.05 3.68
N SER A 438 23.19 -0.71 4.81
CA SER A 438 23.84 -0.15 6.00
C SER A 438 25.35 0.02 5.75
N PRO A 439 26.09 0.77 6.60
CA PRO A 439 27.55 0.81 6.56
C PRO A 439 28.21 -0.57 6.69
N LYS A 440 27.51 -1.55 7.28
CA LYS A 440 27.96 -2.95 7.44
C LYS A 440 27.68 -3.82 6.20
N GLY A 441 27.01 -3.26 5.18
CA GLY A 441 26.70 -3.94 3.91
C GLY A 441 25.35 -4.67 3.89
N GLU A 442 24.59 -4.63 4.99
CA GLU A 442 23.26 -5.26 5.09
C GLU A 442 22.24 -4.48 4.24
N PRO A 443 21.51 -5.12 3.33
CA PRO A 443 20.49 -4.45 2.52
C PRO A 443 19.23 -4.16 3.34
N VAL A 444 18.47 -3.14 2.91
CA VAL A 444 17.07 -2.97 3.35
C VAL A 444 16.25 -4.21 2.99
N LEU A 445 15.29 -4.58 3.83
CA LEU A 445 14.41 -5.73 3.59
C LEU A 445 13.35 -5.43 2.53
N ARG A 446 12.90 -4.18 2.49
CA ARG A 446 11.90 -3.61 1.59
C ARG A 446 12.17 -2.12 1.45
N ASP A 447 11.69 -1.52 0.37
CA ASP A 447 11.72 -0.07 0.26
C ASP A 447 10.71 0.56 1.23
N ILE A 448 11.13 1.64 1.88
CA ILE A 448 10.34 2.37 2.86
C ILE A 448 10.51 3.88 2.75
N VAL A 449 11.42 4.36 1.89
CA VAL A 449 11.74 5.77 1.80
C VAL A 449 11.10 6.32 0.54
N GLN A 450 10.40 7.44 0.65
CA GLN A 450 10.03 8.24 -0.52
C GLN A 450 10.68 9.62 -0.39
N PHE A 451 11.45 10.04 -1.37
CA PHE A 451 11.99 11.39 -1.46
C PHE A 451 11.27 12.22 -2.53
N VAL A 452 10.83 13.43 -2.16
CA VAL A 452 10.22 14.38 -3.11
C VAL A 452 10.81 15.78 -2.92
N PRO A 453 11.50 16.35 -3.93
CA PRO A 453 11.95 17.73 -3.86
C PRO A 453 10.78 18.70 -4.13
N PHE A 454 10.42 19.50 -3.12
CA PHE A 454 9.31 20.46 -3.21
C PHE A 454 9.46 21.44 -4.38
N ARG A 455 10.70 21.76 -4.79
CA ARG A 455 10.98 22.67 -5.89
C ARG A 455 10.31 22.28 -7.21
N ASN A 456 10.04 20.99 -7.42
CA ASN A 456 9.37 20.48 -8.62
C ASN A 456 7.88 20.85 -8.66
N PHE A 457 7.31 21.31 -7.54
CA PHE A 457 5.89 21.55 -7.36
C PHE A 457 5.55 23.00 -6.99
N LYS A 458 6.51 23.95 -7.06
CA LYS A 458 6.29 25.37 -6.69
C LYS A 458 5.11 26.04 -7.40
N HIS A 459 4.82 25.60 -8.62
CA HIS A 459 3.72 26.11 -9.45
C HIS A 459 2.61 25.07 -9.68
N ALA A 460 2.71 23.91 -9.03
CA ALA A 460 1.73 22.84 -9.11
C ALA A 460 0.64 23.03 -8.03
N SER A 461 -0.45 22.28 -8.15
CA SER A 461 -1.46 22.23 -7.10
C SER A 461 -0.92 21.47 -5.87
N PRO A 462 -1.41 21.75 -4.66
CA PRO A 462 -1.08 20.95 -3.46
C PRO A 462 -1.36 19.45 -3.67
N ALA A 463 -2.41 19.12 -4.40
CA ALA A 463 -2.75 17.74 -4.76
C ALA A 463 -1.66 17.06 -5.59
N ALA A 464 -0.97 17.76 -6.50
CA ALA A 464 0.11 17.18 -7.28
C ALA A 464 1.34 16.84 -6.42
N LEU A 465 1.66 17.69 -5.43
CA LEU A 465 2.71 17.39 -4.46
C LEU A 465 2.34 16.17 -3.64
N ALA A 466 1.15 16.17 -3.02
CA ALA A 466 0.69 15.07 -2.20
C ALA A 466 0.65 13.74 -2.96
N LYS A 467 0.22 13.79 -4.22
CA LYS A 467 0.22 12.64 -5.13
C LYS A 467 1.59 12.01 -5.28
N SER A 468 2.63 12.82 -5.47
CA SER A 468 4.00 12.32 -5.56
C SER A 468 4.54 11.84 -4.21
N VAL A 469 4.16 12.50 -3.12
CA VAL A 469 4.69 12.21 -1.77
C VAL A 469 4.10 10.93 -1.18
N LEU A 470 2.85 10.63 -1.48
CA LEU A 470 2.11 9.50 -0.90
C LEU A 470 1.97 8.31 -1.87
N ALA A 471 2.56 8.39 -3.06
CA ALA A 471 2.38 7.42 -4.15
C ALA A 471 2.70 5.97 -3.72
N GLU A 472 3.77 5.79 -2.96
CA GLU A 472 4.28 4.45 -2.62
C GLU A 472 3.71 3.86 -1.34
N VAL A 473 3.15 4.70 -0.46
CA VAL A 473 2.69 4.28 0.87
C VAL A 473 1.74 3.07 0.81
N PRO A 474 0.71 3.04 -0.08
CA PRO A 474 -0.17 1.87 -0.16
C PRO A 474 0.56 0.56 -0.45
N ASN A 475 1.55 0.59 -1.36
CA ASN A 475 2.36 -0.58 -1.70
C ASN A 475 3.28 -0.97 -0.54
N GLN A 476 3.91 0.00 0.12
CA GLN A 476 4.80 -0.26 1.26
C GLN A 476 4.05 -0.92 2.43
N VAL A 477 2.79 -0.54 2.67
CA VAL A 477 1.89 -1.18 3.66
C VAL A 477 1.57 -2.63 3.26
N VAL A 478 1.12 -2.82 2.02
CA VAL A 478 0.76 -4.14 1.46
C VAL A 478 1.96 -5.09 1.49
N ASP A 479 3.14 -4.59 1.10
CA ASP A 479 4.38 -5.36 1.09
C ASP A 479 4.80 -5.79 2.49
N TYR A 480 4.69 -4.90 3.49
CA TYR A 480 5.00 -5.28 4.87
C TYR A 480 4.09 -6.41 5.37
N TYR A 481 2.77 -6.20 5.35
CA TYR A 481 1.86 -7.12 6.00
C TYR A 481 1.71 -8.45 5.24
N ASN A 482 1.64 -8.43 3.91
CA ASN A 482 1.54 -9.67 3.13
C ASN A 482 2.83 -10.51 3.25
N ASN A 483 4.02 -9.89 3.23
CA ASN A 483 5.28 -10.63 3.39
C ASN A 483 5.43 -11.25 4.79
N LYS A 484 4.87 -10.61 5.82
CA LYS A 484 4.79 -11.17 7.19
C LYS A 484 3.65 -12.17 7.36
N GLY A 485 2.76 -12.32 6.37
CA GLY A 485 1.58 -13.18 6.46
C GLY A 485 0.52 -12.68 7.46
N ILE A 486 0.56 -11.38 7.80
CA ILE A 486 -0.39 -10.73 8.70
C ILE A 486 -1.61 -10.34 7.88
N LYS A 487 -2.78 -10.77 8.33
CA LYS A 487 -4.05 -10.56 7.65
C LYS A 487 -4.76 -9.31 8.19
N PRO A 488 -5.53 -8.60 7.36
CA PRO A 488 -6.47 -7.60 7.85
C PRO A 488 -7.50 -8.25 8.78
N LYS A 489 -7.99 -7.51 9.76
CA LYS A 489 -9.02 -8.04 10.66
C LYS A 489 -10.37 -8.15 9.95
N CYS A 490 -11.13 -9.18 10.30
CA CYS A 490 -12.51 -9.33 9.86
C CYS A 490 -13.43 -8.67 10.89
N LEU A 491 -14.16 -7.62 10.49
CA LEU A 491 -15.02 -6.84 11.40
C LEU A 491 -16.23 -7.60 11.99
N SER A 492 -16.45 -8.89 11.67
CA SER A 492 -17.42 -9.71 12.41
C SER A 492 -17.13 -9.76 13.92
N ASP A 493 -15.88 -9.50 14.30
CA ASP A 493 -15.42 -9.53 15.69
C ASP A 493 -15.55 -8.15 16.40
N PHE A 494 -15.99 -7.09 15.70
CA PHE A 494 -16.02 -5.72 16.21
C PHE A 494 -17.37 -5.25 16.77
N GLU A 495 -18.48 -5.97 16.52
CA GLU A 495 -19.79 -5.59 17.08
C GLU A 495 -19.88 -5.74 18.61
N SER A 496 -18.85 -6.31 19.27
CA SER A 496 -18.91 -6.63 20.70
C SER A 496 -18.24 -5.63 21.66
N SER A 497 -17.43 -4.64 21.22
CA SER A 497 -16.51 -4.01 22.19
C SER A 497 -16.30 -2.49 22.18
N ARG A 498 -16.96 -1.69 21.33
CA ARG A 498 -16.78 -0.21 21.41
C ARG A 498 -18.09 0.55 21.45
N ALA A 499 -18.37 1.14 22.61
CA ALA A 499 -19.27 2.27 22.72
C ALA A 499 -18.55 3.50 22.18
N PHE A 500 -19.01 4.01 21.04
CA PHE A 500 -18.60 5.31 20.54
C PHE A 500 -19.19 6.38 21.48
N SER A 501 -18.33 7.09 22.19
CA SER A 501 -18.72 8.32 22.89
C SER A 501 -19.04 9.42 21.87
N PRO A 502 -19.98 10.32 22.20
CA PRO A 502 -20.71 11.17 21.25
C PRO A 502 -19.88 12.21 20.52
#